data_AF-A0A800CAF2-F1
#
_entry.id   AF-A0A800CAF2-F1
#
_cell.length_a   1.000
_cell.length_b   1.000
_cell.length_c   1.000
_cell.angle_alpha   90.00
_cell.angle_beta   90.00
_cell.angle_gamma   90.00
#
_symmetry.space_group_name_H-M   'P 1'
#
loop_
_entity.id
_entity.type
_entity.pdbx_description
1 polymer ?
#
loop_
_entity_poly.entity_id
_entity_poly.type
_entity_poly.pdbx_seq_one_letter_code
_entity_poly.pdbx_strand_id
1 'polypeptide(L)' 'MSGYPWFPYHDSDVPRHADYHLAASGLGAAGFKLEDPELAEDVLRKAKEKAREGQPVVVNAILGKSDFRKGSISM' A
#
# COMPACT_ATOMS: atom_id res chain seq x y z
N MET A 1 -19.24 -3.56 17.56
CA MET A 1 -19.04 -2.11 17.36
C MET A 1 -20.31 -1.59 16.70
N SER A 2 -21.18 -0.93 17.46
CA SER A 2 -22.42 -0.36 16.94
C SER A 2 -22.08 0.92 16.18
N GLY A 3 -22.28 0.92 14.86
CA GLY A 3 -22.24 2.15 14.06
C GLY A 3 -23.30 3.14 14.52
N TYR A 4 -23.06 4.43 14.32
CA TYR A 4 -24.05 5.47 14.59
C TYR A 4 -25.26 5.27 13.66
N PRO A 5 -26.51 5.31 14.17
CA PRO A 5 -27.71 4.97 13.40
C PRO A 5 -27.96 5.85 12.17
N TRP A 6 -27.25 6.98 12.05
CA TRP A 6 -27.38 7.94 10.95
C TRP A 6 -26.32 7.76 9.84
N PHE A 7 -25.31 6.91 10.05
CA PHE A 7 -24.30 6.54 9.05
C PHE A 7 -24.16 5.02 9.03
N PRO A 8 -24.99 4.32 8.22
CA PRO A 8 -24.83 2.89 8.04
C PRO A 8 -23.45 2.64 7.41
N TYR A 9 -22.68 1.73 7.99
CA TYR A 9 -21.42 1.28 7.40
C TYR A 9 -21.75 0.45 6.17
N HIS A 10 -21.40 0.95 4.99
CA HIS A 10 -21.54 0.23 3.73
C HIS A 10 -20.19 -0.37 3.35
N ASP A 11 -20.18 -1.48 2.60
CA ASP A 11 -18.92 -2.05 2.08
C ASP A 11 -18.12 -1.06 1.20
N SER A 12 -18.79 -0.02 0.66
CA SER A 12 -18.14 1.10 -0.03
C SER A 12 -17.26 1.98 0.87
N ASP A 13 -17.42 1.89 2.19
CA ASP A 13 -16.66 2.67 3.18
C ASP A 13 -15.29 2.03 3.49
N VAL A 14 -15.03 0.82 2.96
CA VAL A 14 -13.71 0.17 3.04
C VAL A 14 -12.81 0.78 1.96
N PRO A 15 -11.65 1.39 2.32
CA PRO A 15 -10.72 1.91 1.35
C PRO A 15 -10.24 0.81 0.40
N ARG A 16 -10.48 0.99 -0.89
CA ARG A 16 -9.93 0.11 -1.93
C ARG A 16 -8.43 0.35 -2.05
N HIS A 17 -7.69 -0.71 -2.38
CA HIS A 17 -6.28 -0.54 -2.77
C HIS A 17 -6.20 0.30 -4.03
N ALA A 18 -5.36 1.33 -3.99
CA ALA A 18 -5.04 2.15 -5.16
C ALA A 18 -3.80 1.59 -5.86
N ASP A 19 -3.77 1.72 -7.18
CA ASP A 19 -2.66 1.27 -8.02
C ASP A 19 -1.52 2.29 -8.07
N TYR A 20 -0.93 2.61 -6.92
CA TYR A 20 0.13 3.62 -6.82
C TYR A 20 1.35 3.31 -7.69
N HIS A 21 1.67 2.03 -7.87
CA HIS A 21 2.73 1.58 -8.77
C HIS A 21 2.47 2.03 -10.23
N LEU A 22 1.23 1.96 -10.72
CA LEU A 22 0.88 2.44 -12.06
C LEU A 22 0.89 3.96 -12.16
N ALA A 23 0.35 4.64 -11.14
CA ALA A 23 0.37 6.10 -11.08
C ALA A 23 1.80 6.66 -11.12
N ALA A 24 2.71 6.06 -10.35
CA ALA A 24 4.12 6.41 -10.35
C ALA A 24 4.77 6.19 -11.73
N SER A 25 4.47 5.06 -12.38
CA SER A 25 4.95 4.79 -13.74
C SER A 25 4.43 5.78 -14.78
N GLY A 26 3.17 6.23 -14.68
CA GLY A 26 2.64 7.31 -15.52
C GLY A 26 3.36 8.65 -15.36
N LEU A 27 4.04 8.86 -14.22
CA LEU A 27 4.84 10.05 -13.91
C LEU A 27 6.34 9.87 -14.21
N GLY A 28 6.75 8.74 -14.81
CA GLY A 28 8.15 8.45 -15.16
C GLY A 28 8.97 7.74 -14.07
N ALA A 29 8.38 7.41 -12.93
CA ALA A 29 9.01 6.64 -11.86
C ALA A 29 8.92 5.12 -12.10
N ALA A 30 9.79 4.33 -11.47
CA ALA A 30 9.63 2.88 -11.43
C ALA A 30 8.56 2.50 -10.39
N GLY A 31 7.53 1.76 -10.81
CA GLY A 31 6.47 1.27 -9.95
C GLY A 31 6.56 -0.24 -9.74
N PHE A 32 6.52 -0.68 -8.48
CA PHE A 32 6.48 -2.10 -8.12
C PHE A 32 5.25 -2.39 -7.25
N LYS A 33 4.55 -3.48 -7.54
CA LYS A 33 3.47 -4.00 -6.69
C LYS A 33 4.03 -5.15 -5.85
N LEU A 34 3.76 -5.14 -4.54
CA LEU A 34 4.16 -6.19 -3.62
C LEU A 34 2.92 -6.71 -2.88
N GLU A 35 2.38 -7.83 -3.34
CA GLU A 35 1.22 -8.52 -2.73
C GLU A 35 1.62 -9.80 -2.00
N ASP A 36 2.67 -10.45 -2.47
CA ASP A 36 3.21 -11.66 -1.87
C ASP A 36 4.43 -11.32 -1.01
N PRO A 37 4.37 -11.52 0.32
CA PRO A 37 5.50 -11.24 1.21
C PRO A 37 6.74 -12.09 0.89
N GLU A 38 6.60 -13.27 0.27
CA GLU A 38 7.76 -14.09 -0.13
C GLU A 38 8.59 -13.40 -1.23
N LEU A 39 7.97 -12.53 -2.02
CA LEU A 39 8.64 -11.76 -3.07
C LEU A 39 9.26 -10.45 -2.57
N ALA A 40 9.13 -10.14 -1.29
CA ALA A 40 9.55 -8.85 -0.74
C ALA A 40 11.04 -8.57 -0.97
N GLU A 41 11.91 -9.56 -0.75
CA GLU A 41 13.35 -9.39 -0.93
C GLU A 41 13.70 -9.04 -2.39
N ASP A 42 13.13 -9.76 -3.34
CA ASP A 42 13.36 -9.55 -4.76
C ASP A 42 12.81 -8.21 -5.27
N VAL A 43 11.59 -7.85 -4.84
CA VAL A 43 10.98 -6.57 -5.21
C VAL A 43 11.80 -5.41 -4.65
N LEU A 44 12.21 -5.49 -3.38
CA LEU A 44 13.03 -4.45 -2.75
C LEU A 44 14.43 -4.36 -3.36
N ARG A 45 15.02 -5.48 -3.77
CA ARG A 45 16.30 -5.48 -4.50
C ARG A 45 16.19 -4.73 -5.83
N LYS A 46 15.20 -5.08 -6.65
CA LYS A 46 14.94 -4.40 -7.95
C LYS A 46 14.62 -2.92 -7.77
N ALA A 47 13.83 -2.58 -6.75
CA ALA A 47 13.53 -1.19 -6.40
C ALA A 47 14.80 -0.40 -6.05
N LYS A 48 15.71 -0.98 -5.25
CA LYS A 48 16.99 -0.36 -4.92
C LYS A 48 17.90 -0.19 -6.14
N GLU A 49 17.94 -1.17 -7.04
CA GLU A 49 18.68 -1.07 -8.31
C GLU A 49 18.20 0.12 -9.13
N LYS A 50 16.88 0.26 -9.33
CA LYS A 50 16.28 1.39 -10.07
C LYS A 50 16.54 2.75 -9.41
N ALA A 51 16.47 2.80 -8.08
CA ALA A 51 16.79 4.00 -7.33
C ALA A 51 18.27 4.42 -7.52
N ARG A 52 19.20 3.45 -7.56
CA ARG A 52 20.63 3.70 -7.80
C ARG A 52 20.92 4.17 -9.24
N GLU A 53 20.09 3.79 -10.19
CA GLU A 53 20.13 4.29 -11.58
C GLU A 53 19.60 5.73 -11.71
N GLY A 54 19.15 6.36 -10.60
CA GLY A 54 18.64 7.72 -10.59
C GLY A 54 17.15 7.84 -10.92
N GLN A 55 16.44 6.71 -11.06
CA GLN A 55 15.00 6.71 -11.28
C GLN A 55 14.24 6.74 -9.94
N PRO A 56 13.30 7.68 -9.72
CA PRO A 56 12.41 7.63 -8.56
C PRO A 56 11.63 6.32 -8.51
N VAL A 57 11.38 5.77 -7.31
CA VAL A 57 10.77 4.44 -7.16
C VAL A 57 9.61 4.46 -6.16
N VAL A 58 8.52 3.77 -6.51
CA VAL A 58 7.40 3.46 -5.60
C VAL A 58 7.25 1.95 -5.48
N VAL A 59 7.16 1.47 -4.24
CA VAL A 59 6.76 0.09 -3.94
C VAL A 59 5.40 0.12 -3.26
N ASN A 60 4.36 -0.30 -3.98
CA ASN A 60 3.00 -0.44 -3.49
C ASN A 60 2.85 -1.78 -2.74
N ALA A 61 3.21 -1.79 -1.46
CA ALA A 61 3.08 -2.96 -0.59
C ALA A 61 1.64 -3.09 -0.09
N ILE A 62 0.96 -4.16 -0.51
CA ILE A 62 -0.39 -4.47 -0.10
C ILE A 62 -0.32 -5.20 1.25
N LEU A 63 -0.67 -4.47 2.31
CA LEU A 63 -0.69 -5.02 3.65
C LEU A 63 -2.04 -5.70 3.91
N GLY A 64 -1.98 -6.91 4.44
CA GLY A 64 -3.16 -7.61 4.94
C GLY A 64 -3.82 -6.85 6.11
N LYS A 65 -5.06 -7.24 6.43
CA LYS A 65 -5.74 -6.71 7.61
C LYS A 65 -4.91 -7.03 8.86
N SER A 66 -4.58 -6.02 9.65
CA SER A 66 -3.92 -6.19 10.94
C SER A 66 -4.64 -5.39 12.01
N ASP A 67 -4.61 -5.92 13.24
CA ASP A 67 -5.12 -5.22 14.43
C ASP A 67 -4.20 -4.07 14.89
N PHE A 68 -3.18 -3.71 14.10
CA PHE A 68 -2.18 -2.68 14.43
C PHE A 68 -2.82 -1.35 14.87
N ARG A 69 -4.01 -1.04 14.35
CA ARG A 69 -4.78 0.17 14.71
C ARG A 69 -5.48 0.13 16.08
N LYS A 70 -5.52 -1.01 16.78
CA LYS A 70 -6.09 -1.08 18.14
C LYS A 70 -5.17 -0.48 19.20
N GLY A 71 -3.85 -0.38 18.95
CA GLY A 71 -2.87 0.19 19.89
C GLY A 71 -2.29 1.54 19.48
N SER A 72 -2.43 1.96 18.21
CA SER A 72 -1.83 3.20 17.69
C SER A 72 -2.74 4.44 17.85
N ILE A 73 -3.88 4.30 18.54
CA ILE A 73 -4.64 5.39 19.15
C ILE A 73 -4.58 5.16 20.67
N SER A 74 -3.38 5.15 21.23
CA SER A 74 -3.22 5.24 22.68
C SER A 74 -3.30 6.72 23.06
N MET A 75 -4.21 7.03 23.99
CA MET A 75 -4.30 8.31 24.71
C MET A 75 -3.01 8.64 25.44
#